data_AF-A0A7C2A973-F1
#
_entry.id   AF-A0A7C2A973-F1
#
_cell.length_a   1.000
_cell.length_b   1.000
_cell.length_c   1.000
_cell.angle_alpha   90.00
_cell.angle_beta   90.00
_cell.angle_gamma   90.00
#
_symmetry.space_group_name_H-M   'P 1'
#
loop_
_entity.id
_entity.type
_entity.pdbx_description
1 polymer ?
#
loop_
_entity_poly.entity_id
_entity_poly.type
_entity_poly.pdbx_seq_one_letter_code
_entity_poly.pdbx_strand_id
1 'polypeptide(L)' 'MSITDKAEKMPKIYKNCYLSAVSGKASPRDAIKAFCTECMGYVRAEITNCDTIECPLNLYRPYRKAGDNDE' A
#
# COMPACT_ATOMS: atom_id res chain seq x y z
N MET A 1 -7.10 -16.17 -10.32
CA MET A 1 -6.20 -16.29 -9.15
C MET A 1 -7.01 -15.88 -7.94
N SER A 2 -7.11 -16.73 -6.91
CA SER A 2 -7.89 -16.40 -5.71
C SER A 2 -7.20 -15.32 -4.87
N ILE A 3 -7.96 -14.60 -4.06
CA ILE A 3 -7.43 -13.69 -3.03
C ILE A 3 -6.44 -14.41 -2.12
N THR A 4 -6.74 -15.66 -1.74
CA THR A 4 -5.88 -16.50 -0.92
C THR A 4 -4.57 -16.86 -1.63
N ASP A 5 -4.60 -17.25 -2.90
CA ASP A 5 -3.38 -17.59 -3.66
C ASP A 5 -2.40 -16.43 -3.71
N LYS A 6 -2.93 -15.21 -3.84
CA LYS A 6 -2.13 -13.98 -3.83
C LYS A 6 -1.58 -13.69 -2.43
N ALA A 7 -2.40 -13.82 -1.40
CA ALA A 7 -2.01 -13.62 0.00
C ALA A 7 -0.89 -14.58 0.46
N GLU A 8 -0.86 -15.83 -0.03
CA GLU A 8 0.22 -16.78 0.32
C GLU A 8 1.58 -16.42 -0.27
N LYS A 9 1.61 -15.68 -1.38
CA LYS A 9 2.87 -15.23 -2.02
C LYS A 9 3.44 -13.97 -1.38
N MET A 10 2.69 -13.31 -0.49
CA MET A 10 3.13 -12.07 0.16
C MET A 10 4.03 -12.36 1.37
N PRO A 11 4.94 -11.45 1.73
CA PRO A 11 5.62 -11.51 3.02
C PRO A 11 4.60 -11.48 4.18
N LYS A 12 4.80 -12.35 5.18
CA LYS A 12 3.85 -12.58 6.28
C LYS A 12 3.37 -11.31 6.97
N ILE A 13 4.25 -10.31 7.12
CA ILE A 13 3.94 -9.04 7.78
C ILE A 13 2.86 -8.21 7.05
N TYR A 14 2.71 -8.39 5.73
CA TYR A 14 1.74 -7.64 4.91
C TYR A 14 0.45 -8.42 4.66
N LYS A 15 0.47 -9.75 4.84
CA LYS A 15 -0.64 -10.66 4.55
C LYS A 15 -1.96 -10.23 5.23
N ASN A 16 -1.92 -9.96 6.53
CA ASN A 16 -3.13 -9.60 7.28
C ASN A 16 -3.72 -8.25 6.83
N CYS A 17 -2.86 -7.28 6.52
CA CYS A 17 -3.30 -5.96 6.03
C CYS A 17 -3.93 -6.06 4.64
N TYR A 18 -3.39 -6.92 3.77
CA TYR A 18 -3.98 -7.21 2.47
C TYR A 18 -5.33 -7.91 2.61
N LEU A 19 -5.41 -8.97 3.43
CA LEU A 19 -6.64 -9.73 3.64
C LEU A 19 -7.78 -8.88 4.21
N SER A 20 -7.48 -7.98 5.17
CA SER A 20 -8.49 -7.07 5.71
C SER A 20 -8.97 -6.04 4.67
N ALA A 21 -8.07 -5.56 3.80
CA ALA A 21 -8.41 -4.61 2.74
C ALA A 21 -9.35 -5.23 1.72
N VAL A 22 -9.00 -6.40 1.17
CA VAL A 22 -9.82 -7.09 0.17
C VAL A 22 -11.12 -7.68 0.73
N SER A 23 -11.20 -7.92 2.04
CA SER A 23 -12.44 -8.34 2.70
C SER A 23 -13.35 -7.18 3.10
N GLY A 24 -12.98 -5.92 2.79
CA GLY A 24 -13.76 -4.74 3.18
C GLY A 24 -13.79 -4.45 4.68
N LYS A 25 -12.84 -5.01 5.45
CA LYS A 25 -12.76 -4.86 6.92
C LYS A 25 -11.73 -3.81 7.35
N ALA A 26 -10.89 -3.36 6.43
CA ALA A 26 -9.86 -2.35 6.69
C ALA A 26 -10.42 -0.94 6.61
N SER A 27 -9.77 0.00 7.31
CA SER A 27 -9.99 1.42 7.06
C SER A 27 -9.54 1.80 5.64
N PRO A 28 -10.06 2.89 5.04
CA PRO A 28 -9.56 3.38 3.75
C PRO A 28 -8.04 3.60 3.76
N ARG A 29 -7.48 4.09 4.87
CA ARG A 29 -6.03 4.31 5.04
C ARG A 29 -5.25 2.99 5.00
N ASP A 30 -5.76 1.94 5.65
CA ASP A 30 -5.11 0.62 5.65
C ASP A 30 -5.23 -0.06 4.29
N ALA A 31 -6.35 0.14 3.58
CA ALA A 31 -6.51 -0.33 2.21
C ALA A 31 -5.51 0.35 1.25
N ILE A 32 -5.34 1.67 1.36
CA ILE A 32 -4.32 2.41 0.60
C ILE A 32 -2.92 1.92 0.95
N LYS A 33 -2.64 1.67 2.24
CA LYS A 33 -1.35 1.11 2.67
C LYS A 33 -1.10 -0.28 2.08
N ALA A 34 -2.09 -1.17 2.08
CA ALA A 34 -1.99 -2.49 1.47
C ALA A 34 -1.71 -2.37 -0.03
N PHE A 35 -2.44 -1.50 -0.73
CA PHE A 35 -2.22 -1.23 -2.16
C PHE A 35 -0.80 -0.70 -2.43
N CYS A 36 -0.37 0.35 -1.73
CA CYS A 36 0.95 0.95 -1.96
C CYS A 36 2.08 -0.04 -1.66
N THR A 37 1.92 -0.85 -0.62
CA THR A 37 2.89 -1.89 -0.29
C THR A 37 3.00 -2.94 -1.39
N GLU A 38 1.87 -3.36 -1.95
CA GLU A 38 1.86 -4.31 -3.06
C GLU A 38 2.45 -3.70 -4.34
N CYS A 39 2.04 -2.48 -4.69
CA CYS A 39 2.50 -1.73 -5.85
C CYS A 39 4.04 -1.57 -5.87
N MET A 40 4.63 -1.33 -4.71
CA MET A 40 6.07 -1.14 -4.52
C MET A 40 6.82 -2.43 -4.17
N GLY A 41 6.25 -3.60 -4.45
CA GLY A 41 6.93 -4.89 -4.26
C GLY A 41 7.33 -5.19 -2.83
N TYR A 42 6.55 -4.72 -1.85
CA TYR A 42 6.78 -4.89 -0.42
C TYR A 42 8.02 -4.16 0.13
N VAL A 43 8.55 -3.17 -0.60
CA VAL A 43 9.67 -2.34 -0.17
C VAL A 43 9.16 -1.00 0.36
N ARG A 44 9.20 -0.81 1.68
CA ARG A 44 8.64 0.38 2.33
C ARG A 44 9.29 1.70 1.88
N ALA A 45 10.59 1.69 1.62
CA ALA A 45 11.33 2.89 1.19
C ALA A 45 10.83 3.42 -0.17
N GLU A 46 10.48 2.51 -1.09
CA GLU A 46 9.93 2.85 -2.39
C GLU A 46 8.56 3.53 -2.28
N ILE A 47 7.76 3.19 -1.27
CA ILE A 47 6.49 3.89 -1.02
C ILE A 47 6.73 5.34 -0.62
N THR A 48 7.71 5.60 0.25
CA THR A 48 8.07 6.96 0.66
C THR A 48 8.57 7.77 -0.53
N ASN A 49 9.39 7.16 -1.39
CA ASN A 49 10.04 7.81 -2.53
C ASN A 49 9.23 7.74 -3.84
N CYS A 50 7.97 7.26 -3.80
CA CYS A 50 7.14 7.13 -4.99
C CYS A 50 6.81 8.51 -5.61
N ASP A 51 7.29 8.70 -6.83
CA ASP A 51 7.22 9.92 -7.65
C ASP A 51 6.14 9.85 -8.74
N THR A 52 5.32 8.80 -8.75
CA THR A 52 4.23 8.63 -9.73
C THR A 52 3.10 9.64 -9.46
N ILE A 53 3.27 10.88 -9.92
CA ILE A 53 2.33 12.00 -9.71
C ILE A 53 0.94 11.75 -10.32
N GLU A 54 0.86 10.95 -11.39
CA GLU A 54 -0.40 10.59 -12.04
C GLU A 54 -1.19 9.53 -11.26
N CYS A 55 -0.59 8.92 -10.24
CA CYS A 55 -1.29 7.96 -9.40
C CYS A 55 -2.28 8.71 -8.49
N PRO A 56 -3.60 8.39 -8.57
CA PRO A 56 -4.60 9.06 -7.75
C PRO A 56 -4.40 8.82 -6.24
N LEU A 57 -3.61 7.81 -5.87
CA LEU A 57 -3.27 7.49 -4.49
C LEU A 57 -1.95 8.12 -4.03
N ASN A 58 -1.18 8.80 -4.89
CA ASN A 58 0.14 9.33 -4.55
C ASN A 58 0.10 10.29 -3.35
N LEU A 59 -0.89 11.20 -3.30
CA LEU A 59 -1.07 12.14 -2.18
C LEU A 59 -1.57 11.48 -0.89
N TYR A 60 -2.16 10.29 -1.01
CA TYR A 60 -2.70 9.52 0.11
C TYR A 60 -1.77 8.38 0.56
N ARG A 61 -0.61 8.22 -0.09
CA ARG A 61 0.35 7.14 0.19
C ARG A 61 0.82 7.18 1.65
N PRO A 62 1.09 6.03 2.28
CA PRO A 62 1.64 6.01 3.63
C PRO A 62 3.10 6.47 3.63
N TYR A 63 3.62 6.83 4.82
CA TYR A 63 5.04 7.11 5.03
C TYR A 63 5.61 8.33 4.29
N ARG A 64 4.75 9.27 3.89
CA ARG A 64 5.16 10.59 3.40
C ARG A 64 6.04 11.30 4.43
N LYS A 65 7.05 12.03 3.96
CA LYS A 65 7.89 12.85 4.85
C LYS A 65 7.10 14.10 5.24
N ALA A 66 7.36 14.62 6.44
CA ALA A 66 6.86 15.93 6.83
C ALA A 66 7.52 16.97 5.91
N GLY A 67 6.76 17.51 4.94
CA GLY A 67 7.26 18.45 3.92
C GLY A 67 6.89 18.10 2.47
N ASP A 68 6.32 16.93 2.18
CA ASP A 68 5.94 16.53 0.80
C ASP A 68 4.70 17.29 0.25
N ASN A 69 4.37 18.48 0.75
CA ASN A 69 3.23 19.30 0.30
C ASN A 69 3.64 20.51 -0.55
N ASP A 70 4.93 20.69 -0.83
CA ASP A 70 5.45 21.87 -1.52
C ASP A 70 5.96 21.49 -2.91
N GLU A 71 5.04 21.40 -3.88
CA GLU A 71 5.17 21.83 -5.30
C GLU A 71 3.91 21.48 -6.12
#